data_AF-A0A925N6H4-F1
#
_entry.id   AF-A0A925N6H4-F1
#
_cell.length_a   1.000
_cell.length_b   1.000
_cell.length_c   1.000
_cell.angle_alpha   90.00
_cell.angle_beta   90.00
_cell.angle_gamma   90.00
#
_symmetry.space_group_name_H-M   'P 1'
#
loop_
_entity.id
_entity.type
_entity.pdbx_description
1 polymer ?
#
loop_
_entity_poly.entity_id
_entity_poly.type
_entity_poly.pdbx_seq_one_letter_code
_entity_poly.pdbx_strand_id
1 'polypeptide(L)'
;MIDLDAYLHRICYTGPREPSFEVLSALSRLQPASIVYENIDPLLGTPPLLGLAALEDKLVARGRGGYCFEQNLLLKEALQAVGMQVTSLAARVVWMQPPGTPPRSRNHMVLRVQPASGQAGPFIVDAGFGGNLMNTPLAWQPGVAQRSPHAVLRLMQDGEWYTVETQLPTGWAAMYRFTLEPCLPVDYEPLNWFTATHHSSIFRHNLLMERLTPELRTGLFNDRLVLRRPGDAPQVRRIDTLAGFDQVMRDHFGLQLPASLIDQLCERVPKGLDQFVTPAA
;
A
#
# COMPACT_ATOMS: atom_id res chain seq x y z
N MET A 1 -11.97 -14.02 13.23
CA MET A 1 -11.62 -14.62 11.93
C MET A 1 -12.34 -13.79 10.88
N ILE A 2 -11.68 -13.53 9.75
CA ILE A 2 -12.24 -12.71 8.66
C ILE A 2 -13.41 -13.43 7.97
N ASP A 3 -14.40 -12.67 7.51
CA ASP A 3 -15.36 -13.08 6.49
C ASP A 3 -14.63 -13.13 5.14
N LEU A 4 -14.06 -14.31 4.85
CA LEU A 4 -13.28 -14.53 3.64
C LEU A 4 -14.14 -14.38 2.38
N ASP A 5 -15.43 -14.74 2.41
CA ASP A 5 -16.29 -14.62 1.23
C ASP A 5 -16.54 -13.15 0.87
N ALA A 6 -16.84 -12.31 1.87
CA ALA A 6 -17.00 -10.88 1.67
C ALA A 6 -15.71 -10.23 1.15
N TYR A 7 -14.55 -10.60 1.70
CA TYR A 7 -13.25 -10.12 1.23
C TYR A 7 -12.97 -10.54 -0.22
N LEU A 8 -13.13 -11.82 -0.57
CA LEU A 8 -12.87 -12.31 -1.92
C LEU A 8 -13.82 -11.66 -2.94
N HIS A 9 -15.09 -11.46 -2.58
CA HIS A 9 -16.03 -10.69 -3.38
C HIS A 9 -15.56 -9.24 -3.58
N ARG A 10 -15.12 -8.57 -2.52
CA ARG A 10 -14.62 -7.18 -2.55
C ARG A 10 -13.44 -6.98 -3.48
N ILE A 11 -12.57 -7.98 -3.62
CA ILE A 11 -11.41 -7.93 -4.51
C ILE A 11 -11.67 -8.57 -5.88
N CYS A 12 -12.90 -9.00 -6.16
CA CYS A 12 -13.30 -9.69 -7.40
C CYS A 12 -12.55 -11.01 -7.65
N TYR A 13 -12.26 -11.77 -6.58
CA TYR A 13 -11.61 -13.07 -6.68
C TYR A 13 -12.62 -14.22 -6.67
N THR A 14 -12.59 -15.04 -7.71
CA THR A 14 -13.47 -16.22 -7.89
C THR A 14 -12.68 -17.53 -8.05
N GLY A 15 -11.37 -17.48 -7.80
CA GLY A 15 -10.47 -18.61 -7.98
C GLY A 15 -10.44 -19.60 -6.81
N PRO A 16 -9.53 -20.58 -6.88
CA PRO A 16 -9.33 -21.58 -5.83
C PRO A 16 -8.89 -20.98 -4.49
N ARG A 17 -9.02 -21.74 -3.41
CA ARG A 17 -8.67 -21.25 -2.05
C ARG A 17 -7.58 -22.08 -1.39
N GLU A 18 -6.88 -22.93 -2.14
CA GLU A 18 -5.74 -23.65 -1.58
C GLU A 18 -4.61 -22.69 -1.20
N PRO A 19 -3.83 -22.99 -0.15
CA PRO A 19 -2.66 -22.19 0.24
C PRO A 19 -1.49 -22.35 -0.74
N SER A 20 -1.69 -21.99 -2.02
CA SER A 20 -0.70 -22.12 -3.08
C SER A 20 -0.09 -20.77 -3.47
N PHE A 21 1.04 -20.81 -4.18
CA PHE A 21 1.65 -19.61 -4.74
C PHE A 21 0.71 -18.87 -5.72
N GLU A 22 -0.10 -19.60 -6.48
CA GLU A 22 -1.06 -19.03 -7.44
C GLU A 22 -2.13 -18.20 -6.73
N VAL A 23 -2.67 -18.71 -5.60
CA VAL A 23 -3.60 -17.95 -4.76
C VAL A 23 -2.90 -16.74 -4.15
N LEU A 24 -1.68 -16.88 -3.62
CA LEU A 24 -0.92 -15.77 -3.07
C LEU A 24 -0.70 -14.65 -4.11
N SER A 25 -0.30 -15.04 -5.32
CA SER A 25 -0.08 -14.13 -6.44
C SER A 25 -1.38 -13.45 -6.89
N ALA A 26 -2.51 -14.18 -6.90
CA ALA A 26 -3.81 -13.61 -7.24
C ALA A 26 -4.29 -12.58 -6.20
N LEU A 27 -4.25 -12.91 -4.91
CA LEU A 27 -4.67 -11.98 -3.85
C LEU A 27 -3.77 -10.74 -3.80
N SER A 28 -2.45 -10.92 -3.92
CA SER A 28 -1.47 -9.83 -3.96
C SER A 28 -1.68 -8.89 -5.16
N ARG A 29 -2.18 -9.42 -6.27
CA ARG A 29 -2.49 -8.63 -7.47
C ARG A 29 -3.83 -7.90 -7.36
N LEU A 30 -4.85 -8.57 -6.85
CA LEU A 30 -6.22 -8.08 -6.88
C LEU A 30 -6.55 -7.10 -5.76
N GLN A 31 -5.95 -7.25 -4.57
CA GLN A 31 -6.21 -6.33 -3.47
C GLN A 31 -5.87 -4.87 -3.83
N PRO A 32 -4.64 -4.50 -4.27
CA PRO A 32 -4.33 -3.12 -4.60
C PRO A 32 -5.05 -2.57 -5.86
N ALA A 33 -5.67 -3.45 -6.65
CA ALA A 33 -6.54 -3.08 -7.77
C ALA A 33 -7.97 -2.73 -7.34
N SER A 34 -8.41 -3.27 -6.20
CA SER A 34 -9.79 -3.20 -5.73
C SER A 34 -9.96 -2.36 -4.47
N ILE A 35 -9.03 -2.45 -3.51
CA ILE A 35 -9.00 -1.69 -2.25
C ILE A 35 -7.86 -0.68 -2.34
N VAL A 36 -8.22 0.58 -2.57
CA VAL A 36 -7.23 1.64 -2.83
C VAL A 36 -6.41 1.97 -1.59
N TYR A 37 -5.16 2.35 -1.80
CA TYR A 37 -4.39 3.02 -0.78
C TYR A 37 -4.94 4.44 -0.61
N GLU A 38 -5.25 4.85 0.62
CA GLU A 38 -5.69 6.21 0.96
C GLU A 38 -5.44 6.52 2.44
N ASN A 39 -5.32 7.81 2.77
CA ASN A 39 -5.15 8.30 4.14
C ASN A 39 -6.19 9.39 4.50
N ILE A 40 -7.40 9.30 3.96
CA ILE A 40 -8.46 10.30 4.18
C ILE A 40 -8.73 10.47 5.68
N ASP A 41 -8.83 9.36 6.43
CA ASP A 41 -9.13 9.42 7.86
C ASP A 41 -8.01 10.16 8.64
N PRO A 42 -6.72 9.79 8.54
CA PRO A 42 -5.62 10.58 9.13
C PRO A 42 -5.59 12.06 8.72
N LEU A 43 -5.85 12.35 7.45
CA LEU A 43 -5.85 13.72 6.92
C LEU A 43 -6.93 14.59 7.60
N LEU A 44 -8.09 13.98 7.89
CA LEU A 44 -9.21 14.59 8.59
C LEU A 44 -9.14 14.42 10.12
N GLY A 45 -8.00 13.94 10.63
CA GLY A 45 -7.73 13.86 12.08
C GLY A 45 -8.32 12.65 12.79
N THR A 46 -8.77 11.64 12.06
CA THR A 46 -9.28 10.38 12.63
C THR A 46 -8.23 9.27 12.48
N PRO A 47 -7.65 8.78 13.59
CA PRO A 47 -6.77 7.62 13.56
C PRO A 47 -7.53 6.36 13.15
N PRO A 48 -7.05 5.58 12.17
CA PRO A 48 -7.68 4.32 11.79
C PRO A 48 -7.69 3.31 12.94
N LEU A 49 -8.76 2.53 13.04
CA LEU A 49 -8.85 1.39 13.95
C LEU A 49 -8.28 0.14 13.27
N LEU A 50 -7.41 -0.60 13.94
CA LEU A 50 -6.74 -1.79 13.37
C LEU A 50 -7.41 -3.12 13.73
N GLY A 51 -8.45 -3.10 14.56
CA GLY A 51 -9.23 -4.30 14.88
C GLY A 51 -9.94 -4.85 13.64
N LEU A 52 -9.93 -6.18 13.47
CA LEU A 52 -10.46 -6.85 12.28
C LEU A 52 -11.89 -6.42 11.90
N ALA A 53 -12.81 -6.33 12.86
CA ALA A 53 -14.17 -5.89 12.60
C ALA A 53 -14.25 -4.47 12.00
N ALA A 54 -13.36 -3.56 12.45
CA ALA A 54 -13.30 -2.20 11.91
C ALA A 54 -12.67 -2.18 10.51
N LEU A 55 -11.67 -3.04 10.26
CA LEU A 55 -11.07 -3.20 8.94
C LEU A 55 -12.08 -3.76 7.92
N GLU A 56 -12.86 -4.77 8.30
CA GLU A 56 -13.91 -5.35 7.44
C GLU A 56 -15.02 -4.35 7.17
N ASP A 57 -15.52 -3.66 8.20
CA ASP A 57 -16.52 -2.60 8.01
C ASP A 57 -16.03 -1.52 7.04
N LYS A 58 -14.79 -1.03 7.22
CA LYS A 58 -14.26 0.07 6.40
C LYS A 58 -13.89 -0.38 4.99
N LEU A 59 -12.98 -1.34 4.85
CA LEU A 59 -12.34 -1.69 3.57
C LEU A 59 -13.23 -2.61 2.72
N VAL A 60 -14.06 -3.44 3.35
CA VAL A 60 -14.94 -4.41 2.68
C VAL A 60 -16.35 -3.86 2.56
N ALA A 61 -17.07 -3.67 3.68
CA ALA A 61 -18.50 -3.35 3.65
C ALA A 61 -18.78 -1.93 3.12
N ARG A 62 -18.04 -0.92 3.58
CA ARG A 62 -18.17 0.48 3.10
C ARG A 62 -17.38 0.78 1.84
N GLY A 63 -16.62 -0.19 1.32
CA GLY A 63 -15.85 -0.05 0.08
C GLY A 63 -14.75 1.02 0.11
N ARG A 64 -14.31 1.48 1.29
CA ARG A 64 -13.23 2.46 1.44
C ARG A 64 -11.86 1.81 1.23
N GLY A 65 -10.82 2.64 1.19
CA GLY A 65 -9.44 2.19 1.20
C GLY A 65 -8.84 2.25 2.60
N GLY A 66 -7.52 2.17 2.66
CA GLY A 66 -6.73 2.43 3.87
C GLY A 66 -5.25 2.48 3.57
N TYR A 67 -4.45 2.87 4.56
CA TYR A 67 -2.99 2.91 4.41
C TYR A 67 -2.32 1.61 4.89
N CYS A 68 -1.00 1.62 5.10
CA CYS A 68 -0.20 0.41 5.24
C CYS A 68 -0.69 -0.60 6.28
N PHE A 69 -1.05 -0.15 7.49
CA PHE A 69 -1.48 -1.04 8.56
C PHE A 69 -2.83 -1.70 8.22
N GLU A 70 -3.80 -0.91 7.75
CA GLU A 70 -5.13 -1.42 7.39
C GLU A 70 -5.06 -2.42 6.22
N GLN A 71 -4.31 -2.06 5.17
CA GLN A 71 -4.14 -2.88 3.97
C GLN A 71 -3.48 -4.23 4.29
N ASN A 72 -2.34 -4.20 4.99
CA ASN A 72 -1.55 -5.41 5.23
C ASN A 72 -2.13 -6.25 6.38
N LEU A 73 -2.87 -5.68 7.33
CA LEU A 73 -3.63 -6.47 8.31
C LEU A 73 -4.80 -7.20 7.64
N LEU A 74 -5.58 -6.54 6.78
CA LEU A 74 -6.67 -7.22 6.08
C LEU A 74 -6.14 -8.34 5.18
N LEU A 75 -5.06 -8.08 4.42
CA LEU A 75 -4.43 -9.08 3.57
C LEU A 75 -3.86 -10.25 4.38
N LYS A 76 -3.23 -9.98 5.52
CA LYS A 76 -2.73 -11.02 6.44
C LYS A 76 -3.86 -11.94 6.86
N GLU A 77 -4.98 -11.40 7.33
CA GLU A 77 -6.11 -12.20 7.81
C GLU A 77 -6.70 -13.06 6.68
N ALA A 78 -6.83 -12.51 5.47
CA ALA A 78 -7.27 -13.28 4.29
C ALA A 78 -6.29 -14.40 3.92
N LEU A 79 -4.99 -14.13 3.91
CA LEU A 79 -3.94 -15.12 3.61
C LEU A 79 -3.88 -16.24 4.66
N GLN A 80 -4.08 -15.90 5.93
CA GLN A 80 -4.17 -16.90 7.00
C GLN A 80 -5.46 -17.73 6.89
N ALA A 81 -6.58 -17.12 6.50
CA ALA A 81 -7.85 -17.82 6.30
C ALA A 81 -7.82 -18.84 5.15
N VAL A 82 -7.01 -18.61 4.11
CA VAL A 82 -6.73 -19.62 3.06
C VAL A 82 -5.66 -20.64 3.47
N GLY A 83 -5.12 -20.56 4.70
CA GLY A 83 -4.21 -21.55 5.27
C GLY A 83 -2.72 -21.29 5.05
N MET A 84 -2.31 -20.09 4.65
CA MET A 84 -0.89 -19.74 4.50
C MET A 84 -0.26 -19.37 5.83
N GLN A 85 1.03 -19.66 5.98
CA GLN A 85 1.80 -19.16 7.11
C GLN A 85 2.24 -17.72 6.84
N VAL A 86 1.81 -16.79 7.69
CA VAL A 86 2.10 -15.36 7.55
C VAL A 86 2.81 -14.85 8.80
N THR A 87 3.94 -14.17 8.61
CA THR A 87 4.64 -13.40 9.65
C THR A 87 4.54 -11.93 9.32
N SER A 88 4.01 -11.14 10.25
CA SER A 88 3.93 -9.69 10.13
C SER A 88 5.22 -9.06 10.66
N LEU A 89 5.76 -8.09 9.92
CA LEU A 89 7.02 -7.42 10.22
C LEU A 89 6.82 -5.89 10.18
N ALA A 90 7.67 -5.18 10.90
CA ALA A 90 7.71 -3.72 10.90
C ALA A 90 8.93 -3.18 10.16
N ALA A 91 8.70 -2.19 9.30
CA ALA A 91 9.71 -1.60 8.44
C ALA A 91 9.87 -0.09 8.66
N ARG A 92 11.05 0.42 8.31
CA ARG A 92 11.37 1.85 8.25
C ARG A 92 11.34 2.28 6.79
N VAL A 93 10.47 3.22 6.44
CA VAL A 93 10.47 3.81 5.10
C VAL A 93 11.74 4.64 4.91
N VAL A 94 12.52 4.32 3.87
CA VAL A 94 13.73 5.06 3.47
C VAL A 94 13.59 5.68 2.08
N TRP A 95 12.39 5.60 1.51
CA TRP A 95 12.05 6.12 0.19
C TRP A 95 12.47 7.57 0.00
N MET A 96 13.32 7.77 -1.02
CA MET A 96 13.82 9.07 -1.47
C MET A 96 14.37 9.93 -0.32
N GLN A 97 14.91 9.30 0.73
CA GLN A 97 15.66 10.02 1.75
C GLN A 97 17.06 10.34 1.21
N PRO A 98 17.54 11.58 1.37
CA PRO A 98 18.92 11.91 1.07
C PRO A 98 19.89 11.01 1.86
N PRO A 99 21.07 10.68 1.30
CA PRO A 99 22.13 10.01 2.05
C PRO A 99 22.45 10.75 3.36
N GLY A 100 22.65 10.01 4.45
CA GLY A 100 22.95 10.59 5.77
C GLY A 100 21.73 11.08 6.57
N THR A 101 20.50 10.96 6.03
CA THR A 101 19.29 11.24 6.81
C THR A 101 19.21 10.31 8.03
N PRO A 102 18.92 10.84 9.25
CA PRO A 102 18.70 10.01 10.43
C PRO A 102 17.61 8.94 10.19
N PRO A 103 17.75 7.74 10.78
CA PRO A 103 16.75 6.70 10.64
C PRO A 103 15.35 7.15 11.07
N ARG A 104 14.34 6.91 10.23
CA ARG A 104 12.93 7.07 10.62
C ARG A 104 12.50 5.99 11.60
N SER A 105 11.42 6.23 12.35
CA SER A 105 10.76 5.20 13.16
C SER A 105 10.28 4.02 12.29
N ARG A 106 9.97 2.89 12.92
CA ARG A 106 9.22 1.81 12.25
C ARG A 106 7.82 2.38 11.96
N ASN A 107 7.44 2.51 10.70
CA ASN A 107 6.24 3.24 10.28
C ASN A 107 5.55 2.59 9.07
N HIS A 108 5.91 1.34 8.78
CA HIS A 108 5.34 0.55 7.70
C HIS A 108 5.21 -0.90 8.15
N MET A 109 4.21 -1.60 7.63
CA MET A 109 3.97 -3.03 7.86
C MET A 109 4.27 -3.80 6.60
N VAL A 110 4.96 -4.94 6.71
CA VAL A 110 5.26 -5.84 5.58
C VAL A 110 5.00 -7.28 5.99
N LEU A 111 4.58 -8.12 5.05
CA LEU A 111 4.28 -9.53 5.32
C LEU A 111 5.35 -10.43 4.72
N ARG A 112 5.79 -11.41 5.50
CA ARG A 112 6.52 -12.59 5.03
C ARG A 112 5.55 -13.77 4.97
N VAL A 113 5.33 -14.32 3.78
CA VAL A 113 4.30 -15.33 3.55
C VAL A 113 4.90 -16.59 2.97
N GLN A 114 4.59 -17.74 3.55
CA GLN A 114 4.98 -19.05 3.04
C GLN A 114 3.73 -19.78 2.52
N PRO A 115 3.58 -19.93 1.20
CA PRO A 115 2.61 -20.86 0.62
C PRO A 115 2.92 -22.30 1.05
N ALA A 116 1.89 -23.14 1.15
CA ALA A 116 2.01 -24.56 1.48
C ALA A 116 2.30 -25.43 0.25
N SER A 117 1.99 -24.95 -0.96
CA SER A 117 2.21 -25.67 -2.22
C SER A 117 2.57 -24.74 -3.37
N GLY A 118 3.06 -25.34 -4.47
CA GLY A 118 3.54 -24.61 -5.65
C GLY A 118 5.00 -24.20 -5.48
N GLN A 119 5.28 -22.90 -5.62
CA GLN A 119 6.64 -22.37 -5.53
C GLN A 119 7.17 -22.38 -4.09
N ALA A 120 8.36 -22.92 -3.89
CA ALA A 120 9.04 -22.95 -2.59
C ALA A 120 9.54 -21.56 -2.17
N GLY A 121 9.47 -21.30 -0.87
CA GLY A 121 10.09 -20.16 -0.20
C GLY A 121 9.10 -19.23 0.48
N PRO A 122 9.58 -18.39 1.41
CA PRO A 122 8.80 -17.25 1.83
C PRO A 122 8.84 -16.17 0.73
N PHE A 123 7.81 -15.35 0.70
CA PHE A 123 7.68 -14.19 -0.17
C PHE A 123 7.44 -12.95 0.66
N ILE A 124 7.94 -11.82 0.19
CA ILE A 124 7.55 -10.50 0.69
C ILE A 124 6.27 -10.09 -0.02
N VAL A 125 5.26 -9.75 0.76
CA VAL A 125 3.94 -9.35 0.30
C VAL A 125 3.56 -8.05 0.98
N ASP A 126 3.13 -7.08 0.19
CA ASP A 126 2.86 -5.73 0.66
C ASP A 126 1.88 -5.02 -0.28
N ALA A 127 0.63 -4.91 0.16
CA ALA A 127 -0.42 -4.14 -0.53
C ALA A 127 -0.56 -2.72 0.03
N GLY A 128 0.36 -2.30 0.91
CA GLY A 128 0.18 -1.18 1.81
C GLY A 128 1.24 -0.08 1.71
N PHE A 129 2.28 -0.20 0.89
CA PHE A 129 3.33 0.83 0.88
C PHE A 129 2.82 2.21 0.43
N GLY A 130 1.87 2.27 -0.51
CA GLY A 130 1.51 3.50 -1.22
C GLY A 130 2.72 4.06 -1.98
N GLY A 131 2.58 5.15 -2.74
CA GLY A 131 3.66 5.83 -3.51
C GLY A 131 4.41 4.99 -4.58
N ASN A 132 4.50 3.69 -4.40
CA ASN A 132 5.07 2.65 -5.23
C ASN A 132 4.50 1.29 -4.77
N LEU A 133 3.16 1.16 -4.69
CA LEU A 133 2.49 -0.12 -4.40
C LEU A 133 3.08 -1.30 -5.18
N MET A 134 3.09 -2.47 -4.53
CA MET A 134 3.44 -3.76 -5.12
C MET A 134 2.17 -4.54 -5.44
N ASN A 135 2.17 -5.31 -6.51
CA ASN A 135 1.06 -6.20 -6.89
C ASN A 135 1.53 -7.61 -7.26
N THR A 136 2.74 -7.98 -6.83
CA THR A 136 3.36 -9.29 -7.09
C THR A 136 4.18 -9.67 -5.86
N PRO A 137 4.06 -10.92 -5.36
CA PRO A 137 4.91 -11.42 -4.29
C PRO A 137 6.38 -11.37 -4.72
N LEU A 138 7.24 -10.77 -3.89
CA LEU A 138 8.68 -10.71 -4.13
C LEU A 138 9.32 -11.93 -3.47
N ALA A 139 9.95 -12.82 -4.26
CA ALA A 139 10.60 -14.00 -3.72
C ALA A 139 11.76 -13.60 -2.79
N TRP A 140 11.95 -14.37 -1.71
CA TRP A 140 13.00 -14.11 -0.73
C TRP A 140 14.38 -14.52 -1.24
N GLN A 141 14.89 -13.80 -2.24
CA GLN A 141 16.17 -14.06 -2.88
C GLN A 141 16.99 -12.76 -2.93
N PRO A 142 17.85 -12.52 -1.92
CA PRO A 142 18.69 -11.33 -1.89
C PRO A 142 19.59 -11.20 -3.14
N GLY A 143 19.73 -9.97 -3.64
CA GLY A 143 20.56 -9.64 -4.81
C GLY A 143 19.91 -9.94 -6.17
N VAL A 144 18.78 -10.65 -6.22
CA VAL A 144 18.12 -11.02 -7.47
C VAL A 144 17.06 -9.98 -7.85
N ALA A 145 17.22 -9.40 -9.05
CA ALA A 145 16.21 -8.53 -9.65
C ALA A 145 15.01 -9.36 -10.15
N GLN A 146 13.81 -8.98 -9.74
CA GLN A 146 12.56 -9.69 -10.02
C GLN A 146 11.59 -8.74 -10.72
N ARG A 147 11.18 -9.11 -11.93
CA ARG A 147 10.30 -8.29 -12.77
C ARG A 147 8.84 -8.56 -12.43
N SER A 148 8.10 -7.48 -12.19
CA SER A 148 6.64 -7.44 -12.16
C SER A 148 6.12 -6.59 -13.34
N PRO A 149 4.81 -6.57 -13.61
CA PRO A 149 4.25 -5.73 -14.66
C PRO A 149 4.57 -4.23 -14.51
N HIS A 150 4.68 -3.73 -13.27
CA HIS A 150 4.81 -2.28 -13.00
C HIS A 150 6.19 -1.83 -12.51
N ALA A 151 7.04 -2.76 -12.11
CA ALA A 151 8.33 -2.46 -11.50
C ALA A 151 9.29 -3.66 -11.61
N VAL A 152 10.59 -3.36 -11.57
CA VAL A 152 11.61 -4.37 -11.25
C VAL A 152 12.02 -4.12 -9.81
N LEU A 153 11.83 -5.12 -8.96
CA LEU A 153 12.11 -5.05 -7.54
C LEU A 153 13.28 -5.97 -7.20
N ARG A 154 13.97 -5.70 -6.09
CA ARG A 154 14.92 -6.65 -5.51
C ARG A 154 14.91 -6.57 -4.00
N LEU A 155 15.29 -7.67 -3.37
CA LEU A 155 15.61 -7.72 -1.95
C LEU A 155 17.12 -7.58 -1.80
N MET A 156 17.59 -6.72 -0.90
CA MET A 156 18.98 -6.64 -0.49
C MET A 156 19.10 -7.08 0.97
N GLN A 157 20.22 -7.68 1.35
CA GLN A 157 20.50 -8.06 2.72
C GLN A 157 21.85 -7.48 3.16
N ASP A 158 21.87 -6.86 4.34
CA ASP A 158 23.06 -6.35 5.02
C ASP A 158 22.98 -6.71 6.51
N GLY A 159 23.74 -7.72 6.92
CA GLY A 159 23.60 -8.34 8.23
C GLY A 159 22.17 -8.84 8.49
N GLU A 160 21.54 -8.31 9.53
CA GLU A 160 20.15 -8.62 9.91
C GLU A 160 19.10 -7.80 9.16
N TRP A 161 19.54 -6.78 8.40
CA TRP A 161 18.64 -5.89 7.69
C TRP A 161 18.33 -6.41 6.29
N TYR A 162 17.06 -6.35 5.95
CA TYR A 162 16.54 -6.55 4.61
C TYR A 162 16.01 -5.24 4.06
N THR A 163 16.30 -4.93 2.80
CA THR A 163 15.82 -3.73 2.11
C THR A 163 15.14 -4.12 0.81
N VAL A 164 13.90 -3.68 0.62
CA VAL A 164 13.23 -3.77 -0.67
C VAL A 164 13.59 -2.54 -1.48
N GLU A 165 14.08 -2.76 -2.70
CA GLU A 165 14.43 -1.71 -3.64
C GLU A 165 13.65 -1.86 -4.94
N THR A 166 13.38 -0.74 -5.59
CA THR A 166 12.80 -0.68 -6.93
C THR A 166 13.78 -0.04 -7.90
N GLN A 167 13.77 -0.51 -9.14
CA GLN A 167 14.55 0.11 -10.20
C GLN A 167 13.85 1.38 -10.70
N LEU A 168 14.59 2.49 -10.70
CA LEU A 168 14.25 3.78 -11.31
C LEU A 168 15.20 4.06 -12.49
N PRO A 169 14.90 5.05 -13.36
CA PRO A 169 15.83 5.47 -14.41
C PRO A 169 17.21 5.90 -13.87
N THR A 170 17.23 6.46 -12.65
CA THR A 170 18.44 6.92 -11.96
C THR A 170 19.19 5.81 -11.21
N GLY A 171 18.67 4.58 -11.20
CA GLY A 171 19.26 3.43 -10.51
C GLY A 171 18.32 2.79 -9.50
N TRP A 172 18.87 2.00 -8.58
CA TRP A 172 18.08 1.35 -7.53
C TRP A 172 17.74 2.34 -6.41
N ALA A 173 16.47 2.37 -6.03
CA ALA A 173 15.98 3.19 -4.93
C ALA A 173 15.40 2.32 -3.82
N ALA A 174 15.89 2.52 -2.60
CA ALA A 174 15.41 1.82 -1.42
C ALA A 174 14.03 2.33 -1.00
N MET A 175 13.06 1.42 -0.90
CA MET A 175 11.69 1.71 -0.46
C MET A 175 11.63 1.70 1.06
N TYR A 176 11.96 0.56 1.66
CA TYR A 176 11.91 0.36 3.10
C TYR A 176 12.88 -0.74 3.53
N ARG A 177 13.27 -0.70 4.81
CA ARG A 177 14.14 -1.70 5.45
C ARG A 177 13.53 -2.27 6.72
N PHE A 178 13.75 -3.55 6.98
CA PHE A 178 13.18 -4.27 8.13
C PHE A 178 14.11 -5.37 8.64
N THR A 179 13.78 -5.93 9.81
CA THR A 179 14.39 -7.14 10.38
C THR A 179 13.34 -8.25 10.48
N LEU A 180 13.72 -9.45 10.89
CA LEU A 180 12.82 -10.62 10.95
C LEU A 180 12.09 -10.78 12.28
N GLU A 181 12.20 -9.80 13.17
CA GLU A 181 11.46 -9.78 14.43
C GLU A 181 9.94 -9.69 14.12
N PRO A 182 9.15 -10.72 14.50
CA PRO A 182 7.70 -10.66 14.33
C PRO A 182 7.14 -9.46 15.09
N CYS A 183 6.31 -8.68 14.41
CA CYS A 183 5.61 -7.55 15.01
C CYS A 183 4.15 -7.96 15.23
N LEU A 184 3.73 -7.94 16.49
CA LEU A 184 2.43 -8.41 16.94
C LEU A 184 1.36 -7.35 16.66
N PRO A 185 0.07 -7.72 16.60
CA PRO A 185 -1.02 -6.75 16.40
C PRO A 185 -0.97 -5.54 17.35
N VAL A 186 -0.66 -5.79 18.63
CA VAL A 186 -0.55 -4.74 19.66
C VAL A 186 0.59 -3.74 19.39
N ASP A 187 1.65 -4.17 18.70
CA ASP A 187 2.80 -3.31 18.40
C ASP A 187 2.47 -2.31 17.29
N TYR A 188 1.49 -2.60 16.43
CA TYR A 188 1.08 -1.68 15.36
C TYR A 188 0.26 -0.50 15.88
N GLU A 189 -0.46 -0.63 16.99
CA GLU A 189 -1.28 0.46 17.55
C GLU A 189 -0.48 1.75 17.84
N PRO A 190 0.66 1.73 18.56
CA PRO A 190 1.45 2.94 18.75
C PRO A 190 2.07 3.47 17.44
N LEU A 191 2.41 2.59 16.49
CA LEU A 191 2.95 3.00 15.18
C LEU A 191 1.87 3.69 14.34
N ASN A 192 0.67 3.13 14.33
CA ASN A 192 -0.54 3.66 13.71
C ASN A 192 -0.93 5.01 14.31
N TRP A 193 -0.94 5.11 15.64
CA TRP A 193 -1.20 6.37 16.33
C TRP A 193 -0.18 7.44 15.93
N PHE A 194 1.12 7.14 15.98
CA PHE A 194 2.15 8.09 15.56
C PHE A 194 1.96 8.49 14.09
N THR A 195 1.72 7.53 13.21
CA THR A 195 1.56 7.75 11.77
C THR A 195 0.31 8.58 11.47
N ALA A 196 -0.78 8.42 12.21
CA ALA A 196 -2.02 9.15 12.00
C ALA A 196 -2.07 10.52 12.71
N THR A 197 -1.37 10.67 13.85
CA THR A 197 -1.59 11.83 14.75
C THR A 197 -0.36 12.70 14.97
N HIS A 198 0.86 12.20 14.76
CA HIS A 198 2.03 12.99 15.05
C HIS A 198 2.16 14.19 14.09
N HIS A 199 2.49 15.36 14.64
CA HIS A 199 2.52 16.62 13.88
C HIS A 199 3.51 16.60 12.70
N SER A 200 4.54 15.76 12.74
CA SER A 200 5.50 15.60 11.64
C SER A 200 5.07 14.54 10.60
N SER A 201 3.96 13.84 10.82
CA SER A 201 3.49 12.83 9.88
C SER A 201 2.98 13.48 8.58
N ILE A 202 3.50 13.00 7.45
CA ILE A 202 3.04 13.42 6.12
C ILE A 202 1.53 13.17 5.93
N PHE A 203 1.00 12.12 6.55
CA PHE A 203 -0.39 11.67 6.40
C PHE A 203 -1.41 12.61 7.03
N ARG A 204 -0.97 13.54 7.89
CA ARG A 204 -1.84 14.57 8.46
C ARG A 204 -2.00 15.80 7.59
N HIS A 205 -1.06 16.01 6.67
CA HIS A 205 -0.91 17.28 5.96
C HIS A 205 -1.11 17.14 4.46
N ASN A 206 -1.06 15.91 3.95
CA ASN A 206 -1.18 15.63 2.53
C ASN A 206 -2.12 14.46 2.30
N LEU A 207 -2.92 14.54 1.24
CA LEU A 207 -3.67 13.41 0.71
C LEU A 207 -2.75 12.56 -0.15
N LEU A 208 -2.62 11.29 0.19
CA LEU A 208 -1.88 10.28 -0.54
C LEU A 208 -2.88 9.18 -0.91
N MET A 209 -3.07 8.96 -2.20
CA MET A 209 -3.86 7.84 -2.68
C MET A 209 -3.14 7.11 -3.81
N GLU A 210 -3.32 5.80 -3.86
CA GLU A 210 -2.79 5.00 -4.94
C GLU A 210 -3.71 3.81 -5.26
N ARG A 211 -3.85 3.51 -6.55
CA ARG A 211 -4.50 2.30 -7.05
C ARG A 211 -3.64 1.65 -8.11
N LEU A 212 -3.48 0.34 -8.03
CA LEU A 212 -2.62 -0.42 -8.92
C LEU A 212 -3.40 -1.57 -9.58
N THR A 213 -3.82 -1.35 -10.81
CA THR A 213 -4.45 -2.36 -11.68
C THR A 213 -3.39 -3.01 -12.57
N PRO A 214 -3.67 -4.13 -13.26
CA PRO A 214 -2.70 -4.69 -14.22
C PRO A 214 -2.29 -3.68 -15.31
N GLU A 215 -3.19 -2.79 -15.72
CA GLU A 215 -2.98 -1.87 -16.84
C GLU A 215 -2.49 -0.48 -16.41
N LEU A 216 -2.78 -0.05 -15.18
CA LEU A 216 -2.61 1.34 -14.77
C LEU A 216 -2.22 1.48 -13.29
N ARG A 217 -1.15 2.25 -13.06
CA ARG A 217 -0.84 2.87 -11.77
C ARG A 217 -1.47 4.27 -11.73
N THR A 218 -2.34 4.49 -10.76
CA THR A 218 -2.96 5.80 -10.49
C THR A 218 -2.46 6.28 -9.14
N GLY A 219 -1.74 7.40 -9.12
CA GLY A 219 -1.33 8.08 -7.89
C GLY A 219 -2.02 9.44 -7.78
N LEU A 220 -2.46 9.80 -6.58
CA LEU A 220 -2.90 11.15 -6.24
C LEU A 220 -2.09 11.62 -5.04
N PHE A 221 -1.38 12.72 -5.22
CA PHE A 221 -0.79 13.45 -4.11
C PHE A 221 -1.39 14.83 -4.09
N ASN A 222 -2.20 15.09 -3.08
CA ASN A 222 -2.96 16.32 -2.96
C ASN A 222 -3.83 16.57 -4.20
N ASP A 223 -3.52 17.61 -4.97
CA ASP A 223 -4.20 17.98 -6.22
C ASP A 223 -3.55 17.38 -7.47
N ARG A 224 -2.43 16.67 -7.34
CA ARG A 224 -1.65 16.16 -8.48
C ARG A 224 -1.99 14.69 -8.74
N LEU A 225 -2.76 14.46 -9.79
CA LEU A 225 -3.07 13.15 -10.33
C LEU A 225 -1.96 12.71 -11.30
N VAL A 226 -1.47 11.48 -11.13
CA VAL A 226 -0.47 10.84 -11.98
C VAL A 226 -1.00 9.50 -12.47
N LEU A 227 -1.06 9.33 -13.79
CA LEU A 227 -1.50 8.11 -14.45
C LEU A 227 -0.31 7.50 -15.22
N ARG A 228 0.03 6.24 -14.95
CA ARG A 228 1.15 5.56 -15.60
C ARG A 228 0.79 4.14 -16.01
N ARG A 229 0.83 3.87 -17.32
CA ARG A 229 0.77 2.50 -17.86
C ARG A 229 2.17 1.88 -17.91
N PRO A 230 2.31 0.56 -17.84
CA PRO A 230 3.59 -0.11 -18.06
C PRO A 230 4.24 0.30 -19.39
N GLY A 231 5.47 0.79 -19.34
CA GLY A 231 6.24 1.20 -20.53
C GLY A 231 6.02 2.64 -21.00
N ASP A 232 4.97 3.32 -20.52
CA ASP A 232 4.64 4.69 -20.94
C ASP A 232 5.22 5.74 -19.98
N ALA A 233 5.43 6.95 -20.51
CA ALA A 233 5.69 8.13 -19.70
C ALA A 233 4.46 8.48 -18.83
N PRO A 234 4.65 9.00 -17.60
CA PRO A 234 3.54 9.37 -16.74
C PRO A 234 2.75 10.57 -17.31
N GLN A 235 1.43 10.47 -17.28
CA GLN A 235 0.53 11.60 -17.54
C GLN A 235 0.20 12.29 -16.22
N VAL A 236 0.34 13.61 -16.17
CA VAL A 236 0.17 14.40 -14.95
C VAL A 236 -0.92 15.45 -15.17
N ARG A 237 -1.84 15.55 -14.23
CA ARG A 237 -2.91 16.56 -14.24
C ARG A 237 -3.11 17.12 -12.82
N ARG A 238 -3.34 18.42 -12.71
CA ARG A 238 -3.79 19.04 -11.46
C ARG A 238 -5.32 19.10 -11.39
N ILE A 239 -5.86 18.94 -10.18
CA ILE A 239 -7.29 18.99 -9.88
C ILE A 239 -7.54 20.24 -9.04
N ASP A 240 -8.26 21.21 -9.61
CA ASP A 240 -8.48 22.53 -9.03
C ASP A 240 -9.95 22.81 -8.69
N THR A 241 -10.86 21.89 -9.03
CA THR A 241 -12.30 22.01 -8.79
C THR A 241 -12.82 20.87 -7.94
N LEU A 242 -13.85 21.16 -7.14
CA LEU A 242 -14.60 20.17 -6.36
C LEU A 242 -15.16 19.05 -7.24
N ALA A 243 -15.79 19.41 -8.35
CA ALA A 243 -16.33 18.44 -9.33
C ALA A 243 -15.22 17.55 -9.93
N GLY A 244 -14.03 18.12 -10.18
CA GLY A 244 -12.87 17.36 -10.62
C GLY A 244 -12.38 16.37 -9.57
N PHE A 245 -12.35 16.76 -8.29
CA PHE A 245 -11.98 15.85 -7.19
C PHE A 245 -12.95 14.67 -7.09
N ASP A 246 -14.24 14.97 -7.05
CA ASP A 246 -15.32 13.98 -7.01
C ASP A 246 -15.24 12.99 -8.18
N GLN A 247 -15.04 13.50 -9.40
CA GLN A 247 -14.85 12.67 -10.58
C GLN A 247 -13.62 11.77 -10.45
N VAL A 248 -12.49 12.28 -9.97
CA VAL A 248 -11.27 11.48 -9.80
C VAL A 248 -11.45 10.36 -8.77
N MET A 249 -12.16 10.64 -7.66
CA MET A 249 -12.46 9.61 -6.65
C MET A 249 -13.27 8.46 -7.25
N ARG A 250 -14.29 8.76 -8.05
CA ARG A 250 -15.09 7.73 -8.71
C ARG A 250 -14.34 7.00 -9.82
N ASP A 251 -13.84 7.74 -10.80
CA ASP A 251 -13.38 7.18 -12.07
C ASP A 251 -12.04 6.45 -11.91
N HIS A 252 -11.16 6.96 -11.05
CA HIS A 252 -9.81 6.40 -10.89
C HIS A 252 -9.68 5.56 -9.63
N PHE A 253 -10.30 5.97 -8.51
CA PHE A 253 -10.18 5.26 -7.23
C PHE A 253 -11.37 4.36 -6.90
N GLY A 254 -12.47 4.41 -7.66
CA GLY A 254 -13.66 3.60 -7.39
C GLY A 254 -14.34 3.95 -6.06
N LEU A 255 -14.10 5.14 -5.52
CA LEU A 255 -14.66 5.59 -4.25
C LEU A 255 -15.90 6.44 -4.49
N GLN A 256 -17.03 6.00 -3.93
CA GLN A 256 -18.25 6.79 -3.84
C GLN A 256 -18.30 7.44 -2.45
N LEU A 257 -17.78 8.66 -2.35
CA LEU A 257 -17.72 9.40 -1.09
C LEU A 257 -18.95 10.31 -0.96
N PRO A 258 -19.48 10.53 0.26
CA PRO A 258 -20.51 11.54 0.48
C PRO A 258 -20.03 12.92 0.04
N ALA A 259 -20.92 13.75 -0.50
CA ALA A 259 -20.58 15.10 -0.97
C ALA A 259 -19.87 15.93 0.11
N SER A 260 -20.34 15.86 1.36
CA SER A 260 -19.73 16.56 2.50
C SER A 260 -18.29 16.12 2.78
N LEU A 261 -17.93 14.87 2.49
CA LEU A 261 -16.57 14.37 2.64
C LEU A 261 -15.68 14.86 1.48
N ILE A 262 -16.22 14.94 0.26
CA ILE A 262 -15.51 15.52 -0.89
C ILE A 262 -15.23 17.01 -0.65
N ASP A 263 -16.19 17.76 -0.12
CA ASP A 263 -16.02 19.18 0.24
C ASP A 263 -14.85 19.34 1.24
N GLN A 264 -14.89 18.60 2.35
CA GLN A 264 -13.84 18.63 3.37
C GLN A 264 -12.46 18.27 2.81
N LEU A 265 -12.38 17.25 1.95
CA LEU A 265 -11.13 16.88 1.30
C LEU A 265 -10.63 17.99 0.38
N CYS A 266 -11.51 18.57 -0.45
CA CYS A 266 -11.14 19.61 -1.37
C CYS A 266 -10.58 20.84 -0.65
N GLU A 267 -11.17 21.23 0.49
CA GLU A 267 -10.70 22.30 1.37
C GLU A 267 -9.40 21.97 2.11
N ARG A 268 -9.28 20.73 2.63
CA ARG A 268 -8.15 20.32 3.48
C ARG A 268 -6.86 20.12 2.70
N VAL A 269 -6.96 19.69 1.44
CA VAL A 269 -5.85 19.29 0.59
C VAL A 269 -5.05 20.51 0.11
N PRO A 270 -3.73 20.58 0.39
CA PRO A 270 -2.85 21.60 -0.18
C PRO A 270 -2.94 21.62 -1.71
N LYS A 271 -2.87 22.79 -2.34
CA LYS A 271 -2.88 22.92 -3.81
C LYS A 271 -1.56 23.50 -4.31
N GLY A 272 -1.22 23.23 -5.56
CA GLY A 272 -0.06 23.87 -6.20
C GLY A 272 1.30 23.35 -5.74
N LEU A 273 1.37 22.27 -4.96
CA LEU A 273 2.65 21.67 -4.56
C LEU A 273 3.23 20.84 -5.69
N ASP A 274 4.45 21.14 -6.13
CA ASP A 274 5.15 20.38 -7.19
C ASP A 274 5.84 19.11 -6.67
N GLN A 275 6.04 19.03 -5.35
CA GLN A 275 6.74 17.91 -4.73
C GLN A 275 5.78 16.76 -4.44
N PHE A 276 5.75 15.77 -5.33
CA PHE A 276 5.57 14.39 -4.92
C PHE A 276 6.98 13.79 -4.80
N VAL A 277 7.26 13.13 -3.69
CA VAL A 277 8.26 12.06 -3.58
C VAL A 277 7.85 10.81 -4.40
N THR A 278 7.54 10.99 -5.69
CA THR A 278 7.54 9.93 -6.70
C THR A 278 8.41 10.45 -7.83
N PRO A 279 9.33 9.64 -8.34
CA PRO A 279 10.20 10.07 -9.43
C PRO A 279 9.33 10.37 -10.66
N ALA A 280 9.25 11.66 -11.00
CA ALA A 280 9.13 12.08 -12.37
C ALA A 280 10.56 12.27 -12.88
N ALA A 281 10.95 11.43 -13.84
CA ALA A 281 12.29 11.31 -14.43
C ALA A 281 13.36 10.71 -13.51
#